data_AF-A3MTU8-F1
#
_entry.id   AF-A3MTU8-F1
#
_cell.length_a   1.000
_cell.length_b   1.000
_cell.length_c   1.000
_cell.angle_alpha   90.00
_cell.angle_beta   90.00
_cell.angle_gamma   90.00
#
_symmetry.space_group_name_H-M   'P 1'
#
loop_
_entity.id
_entity.type
_entity.pdbx_description
1 polymer ?
#
loop_
_entity_poly.entity_id
_entity_poly.type
_entity_poly.pdbx_seq_one_letter_code
_entity_poly.pdbx_strand_id
1 'polypeptide(L)'
;MSDTCRPERIDLDELLVMGGQQRADYLLVGWRALMVVEEAEDVRKRDIDQLVATVETIRRGSLVDYQGFGLIVAVAHGHRRVDPMVPKIAAALSRKQSREGVVYLVANCDQQLGRFVKEYLC
;
A
#
# COMPACT_ATOMS: atom_id res chain seq x y z
N MET A 1 -21.89 -4.47 18.84
CA MET A 1 -21.96 -4.88 17.43
C MET A 1 -20.55 -4.74 16.88
N SER A 2 -19.80 -5.84 16.82
CA SER A 2 -18.44 -5.86 16.28
C SER A 2 -18.58 -6.07 14.78
N ASP A 3 -18.80 -4.98 14.04
CA ASP A 3 -18.70 -5.03 12.58
C ASP A 3 -17.29 -5.49 12.24
N THR A 4 -17.21 -6.68 11.64
CA THR A 4 -15.94 -7.29 11.27
C THR A 4 -15.46 -6.54 10.04
N CYS A 5 -14.59 -5.56 10.26
CA CYS A 5 -13.94 -4.87 9.17
C CYS A 5 -13.22 -5.88 8.28
N ARG A 6 -13.68 -5.98 7.04
CA ARG A 6 -13.13 -6.82 5.98
C ARG A 6 -13.01 -5.97 4.74
N PRO A 7 -11.87 -5.28 4.52
CA PRO A 7 -11.67 -4.52 3.31
C PRO A 7 -11.70 -5.46 2.10
N GLU A 8 -12.21 -4.95 0.98
CA GLU A 8 -12.22 -5.67 -0.28
C GLU A 8 -10.79 -5.79 -0.80
N ARG A 9 -10.34 -6.99 -1.18
CA ARG A 9 -9.04 -7.22 -1.79
C ARG A 9 -9.18 -7.26 -3.30
N ILE A 10 -8.33 -6.50 -3.99
CA ILE A 10 -8.32 -6.40 -5.45
C ILE A 10 -6.91 -6.69 -5.93
N ASP A 11 -6.77 -7.75 -6.72
CA ASP A 11 -5.49 -8.12 -7.32
C ASP A 11 -5.17 -7.15 -8.48
N LEU A 12 -3.98 -6.54 -8.43
CA LEU A 12 -3.55 -5.60 -9.47
C LEU A 12 -3.10 -6.29 -10.75
N ASP A 13 -2.87 -7.61 -10.75
CA ASP A 13 -2.67 -8.39 -11.97
C ASP A 13 -3.95 -8.56 -12.77
N GLU A 14 -5.11 -8.54 -12.12
CA GLU A 14 -6.42 -8.65 -12.77
C GLU A 14 -6.86 -7.32 -13.43
N LEU A 15 -6.27 -6.19 -13.02
CA LEU A 15 -6.53 -4.89 -13.61
C LEU A 15 -5.73 -4.70 -14.90
N LEU A 16 -6.38 -4.94 -16.05
CA LEU A 16 -5.81 -4.76 -17.40
C LEU A 16 -5.14 -3.38 -17.62
N VAL A 17 -5.56 -2.36 -16.88
CA VAL A 17 -5.03 -0.98 -16.96
C VAL A 17 -3.58 -0.88 -16.44
N MET A 18 -3.14 -1.80 -15.60
CA MET A 18 -1.78 -1.81 -15.05
C MET A 18 -0.85 -2.84 -15.71
N GLY A 19 -1.32 -3.53 -16.75
CA GLY A 19 -0.56 -4.56 -17.46
C GLY A 19 0.81 -4.05 -17.95
N GLY A 20 1.88 -4.73 -17.54
CA GLY A 20 3.25 -4.42 -17.95
C GLY A 20 3.93 -3.26 -17.22
N GLN A 21 3.27 -2.60 -16.26
CA GLN A 21 3.88 -1.58 -15.42
C GLN A 21 4.48 -2.17 -14.13
N GLN A 22 5.53 -1.51 -13.62
CA GLN A 22 6.08 -1.79 -12.30
C GLN A 22 5.05 -1.37 -11.24
N ARG A 23 4.44 -2.35 -10.56
CA ARG A 23 3.31 -2.13 -9.65
C ARG A 23 3.40 -2.99 -8.40
N ALA A 24 2.57 -2.65 -7.43
CA ALA A 24 2.31 -3.45 -6.25
C ALA A 24 1.45 -4.69 -6.59
N ASP A 25 1.38 -5.66 -5.70
CA ASP A 25 0.60 -6.89 -5.93
C ASP A 25 -0.92 -6.66 -5.82
N TYR A 26 -1.38 -5.95 -4.78
CA TYR A 26 -2.82 -5.82 -4.56
C TYR A 26 -3.22 -4.54 -3.81
N LEU A 27 -4.52 -4.26 -3.85
CA LEU A 27 -5.18 -3.22 -3.07
C LEU A 27 -6.07 -3.83 -1.99
N LEU A 28 -6.18 -3.14 -0.86
CA LEU A 28 -7.26 -3.32 0.10
C LEU A 28 -8.09 -2.04 0.18
N VAL A 29 -9.38 -2.15 -0.09
CA VAL A 29 -10.30 -1.01 -0.16
C VAL A 29 -11.11 -0.94 1.13
N GLY A 30 -10.89 0.12 1.91
CA GLY A 30 -11.69 0.46 3.07
C GLY A 30 -12.70 1.57 2.77
N TRP A 31 -13.48 1.99 3.77
CA TRP A 31 -14.52 3.01 3.59
C TRP A 31 -13.98 4.41 3.22
N ARG A 32 -12.78 4.78 3.71
CA ARG A 32 -12.19 6.13 3.51
C ARG A 32 -10.73 6.13 3.10
N ALA A 33 -10.11 4.96 3.04
CA ALA A 33 -8.72 4.80 2.73
C ALA A 33 -8.52 3.62 1.79
N LEU A 34 -7.48 3.73 0.99
CA LEU A 34 -6.99 2.67 0.12
C LEU A 34 -5.64 2.22 0.64
N MET A 35 -5.43 0.92 0.80
CA MET A 35 -4.12 0.38 1.12
C MET A 35 -3.54 -0.31 -0.12
N VAL A 36 -2.33 0.08 -0.52
CA VAL A 36 -1.57 -0.55 -1.60
C VAL A 36 -0.54 -1.46 -0.95
N VAL A 37 -0.52 -2.74 -1.31
CA VAL A 37 0.37 -3.72 -0.68
C VAL A 37 1.27 -4.38 -1.73
N GLU A 38 2.56 -4.34 -1.47
CA GLU A 38 3.61 -5.08 -2.17
C GLU A 38 4.14 -6.17 -1.24
N GLU A 39 4.01 -7.43 -1.63
CA GLU A 39 4.54 -8.59 -0.92
C GLU A 39 5.92 -8.96 -1.44
N ALA A 40 6.83 -9.24 -0.53
CA ALA A 40 8.16 -9.73 -0.86
C ALA A 40 8.66 -10.70 0.21
N GLU A 41 9.44 -11.69 -0.21
CA GLU A 41 10.20 -12.53 0.73
C GLU A 41 11.23 -11.68 1.51
N ASP A 42 12.06 -10.94 0.77
CA ASP A 42 13.04 -10.00 1.32
C ASP A 42 12.76 -8.59 0.78
N VAL A 43 12.23 -7.69 1.61
CA VAL A 43 11.90 -6.30 1.24
C VAL A 43 13.16 -5.45 1.09
N ARG A 44 13.24 -4.71 -0.01
CA ARG A 44 14.35 -3.87 -0.47
C ARG A 44 13.80 -2.53 -1.00
N LYS A 45 14.73 -1.64 -1.38
CA LYS A 45 14.38 -0.33 -1.95
C LYS A 45 13.47 -0.42 -3.20
N ARG A 46 13.68 -1.41 -4.08
CA ARG A 46 12.90 -1.55 -5.32
C ARG A 46 11.40 -1.75 -5.05
N ASP A 47 11.06 -2.43 -3.95
CA ASP A 47 9.68 -2.74 -3.58
C ASP A 47 8.99 -1.45 -3.08
N ILE A 48 9.75 -0.55 -2.42
CA ILE A 48 9.31 0.82 -2.14
C ILE A 48 9.14 1.64 -3.42
N ASP A 49 10.05 1.51 -4.39
CA ASP A 49 9.91 2.20 -5.67
C ASP A 49 8.65 1.73 -6.43
N GLN A 50 8.31 0.44 -6.36
CA GLN A 50 7.04 -0.15 -6.85
C GLN A 50 5.80 0.47 -6.21
N LEU A 51 5.81 0.59 -4.89
CA LEU A 51 4.72 1.23 -4.14
C LEU A 51 4.55 2.68 -4.58
N VAL A 52 5.63 3.44 -4.71
CA VAL A 52 5.59 4.83 -5.16
C VAL A 52 4.98 4.92 -6.56
N ALA A 53 5.42 4.10 -7.51
CA ALA A 53 4.88 4.09 -8.88
C ALA A 53 3.37 3.76 -8.91
N THR A 54 2.94 2.81 -8.07
CA THR A 54 1.53 2.42 -7.97
C THR A 54 0.68 3.55 -7.39
N VAL A 55 1.13 4.17 -6.30
CA VAL A 55 0.46 5.32 -5.68
C VAL A 55 0.34 6.48 -6.66
N GLU A 56 1.40 6.79 -7.41
CA GLU A 56 1.36 7.84 -8.42
C GLU A 56 0.36 7.53 -9.53
N THR A 57 0.27 6.27 -9.97
CA THR A 57 -0.68 5.84 -11.00
C THR A 57 -2.13 6.00 -10.53
N ILE A 58 -2.43 5.61 -9.29
CA ILE A 58 -3.74 5.83 -8.66
C ILE A 58 -4.05 7.33 -8.62
N ARG A 59 -3.11 8.15 -8.13
CA ARG A 59 -3.32 9.60 -7.97
C ARG A 59 -3.50 10.35 -9.28
N ARG A 60 -2.85 9.91 -10.36
CA ARG A 60 -3.03 10.47 -11.71
C ARG A 60 -4.38 10.12 -12.32
N GLY A 61 -5.16 9.25 -11.68
CA GLY A 61 -6.50 8.89 -12.13
C GLY A 61 -6.56 7.80 -13.17
N SER A 62 -5.48 7.03 -13.33
CA SER A 62 -5.50 5.85 -14.19
C SER A 62 -6.37 4.73 -13.62
N LEU A 63 -6.75 4.84 -12.35
CA LEU A 63 -7.67 3.96 -11.63
C LEU A 63 -8.87 4.77 -11.12
N VAL A 64 -9.77 5.14 -12.05
CA VAL A 64 -10.89 6.09 -11.84
C VAL A 64 -11.77 5.70 -10.66
N ASP A 65 -12.08 4.41 -10.50
CA ASP A 65 -12.93 3.89 -9.41
C ASP A 65 -12.31 4.05 -8.02
N TYR A 66 -11.00 4.31 -7.96
CA TYR A 66 -10.24 4.48 -6.73
C TYR A 66 -9.72 5.91 -6.57
N GLN A 67 -10.24 6.85 -7.35
CA GLN A 67 -10.04 8.28 -7.13
C GLN A 67 -10.97 8.79 -6.02
N GLY A 68 -10.46 9.65 -5.15
CA GLY A 68 -11.25 10.29 -4.09
C GLY A 68 -11.06 9.72 -2.68
N PHE A 69 -10.28 8.65 -2.52
CA PHE A 69 -9.78 8.28 -1.19
C PHE A 69 -8.91 9.41 -0.63
N GLY A 70 -9.29 9.92 0.53
CA GLY A 70 -8.55 11.00 1.21
C GLY A 70 -7.23 10.54 1.83
N LEU A 71 -7.02 9.22 1.90
CA LEU A 71 -5.82 8.59 2.44
C LEU A 71 -5.43 7.36 1.61
N ILE A 72 -4.17 7.28 1.22
CA ILE A 72 -3.55 6.10 0.62
C ILE A 72 -2.46 5.60 1.57
N VAL A 73 -2.50 4.32 1.93
CA VAL A 73 -1.51 3.66 2.78
C VAL A 73 -0.73 2.66 1.95
N ALA A 74 0.52 2.95 1.64
CA ALA A 74 1.40 2.06 0.90
C ALA A 74 2.20 1.18 1.87
N VAL A 75 2.11 -0.13 1.75
CA VAL A 75 2.74 -1.09 2.67
C VAL A 75 3.65 -2.02 1.90
N ALA A 76 4.93 -2.03 2.25
CA ALA A 76 5.83 -3.13 1.86
C ALA A 76 5.71 -4.22 2.91
N HIS A 77 5.26 -5.41 2.51
CA HIS A 77 5.04 -6.55 3.38
C HIS A 77 6.12 -7.61 3.15
N GLY A 78 7.02 -7.75 4.13
CA GLY A 78 8.10 -8.72 4.10
C GLY A 78 7.78 -9.97 4.91
N HIS A 79 7.91 -11.15 4.30
CA HIS A 79 7.67 -12.42 5.00
C HIS A 79 8.89 -12.98 5.72
N ARG A 80 10.11 -12.59 5.31
CA ARG A 80 11.36 -13.12 5.87
C ARG A 80 12.31 -12.05 6.38
N ARG A 81 12.71 -11.09 5.53
CA ARG A 81 13.61 -9.99 5.93
C ARG A 81 13.18 -8.66 5.35
N VAL A 82 13.61 -7.61 6.03
CA VAL A 82 13.46 -6.22 5.60
C VAL A 82 14.84 -5.57 5.65
N ASP A 83 15.28 -4.98 4.55
CA ASP A 83 16.48 -4.16 4.53
C ASP A 83 16.37 -3.03 5.58
N PRO A 84 17.33 -2.87 6.51
CA PRO A 84 17.27 -1.87 7.57
C PRO A 84 17.10 -0.41 7.10
N MET A 85 17.41 -0.11 5.84
CA MET A 85 17.19 1.20 5.24
C MET A 85 15.74 1.43 4.81
N VAL A 86 14.98 0.38 4.47
CA VAL A 86 13.61 0.50 3.95
C VAL A 86 12.68 1.23 4.93
N PRO A 87 12.64 0.91 6.24
CA PRO A 87 11.83 1.68 7.19
C PRO A 87 12.20 3.17 7.26
N LYS A 88 13.50 3.50 7.11
CA LYS A 88 13.96 4.90 7.11
C LYS A 88 13.49 5.65 5.86
N ILE A 89 13.54 4.98 4.70
CA ILE A 89 13.05 5.51 3.42
C ILE A 89 11.53 5.72 3.49
N ALA A 90 10.78 4.70 3.92
CA ALA A 90 9.33 4.79 4.08
C ALA A 90 8.95 5.94 5.01
N ALA A 91 9.60 6.07 6.17
CA ALA A 91 9.35 7.19 7.08
C ALA A 91 9.65 8.56 6.45
N ALA A 92 10.71 8.69 5.65
CA ALA A 92 11.02 9.92 4.94
C ALA A 92 9.98 10.26 3.86
N LEU A 93 9.52 9.26 3.09
CA LEU A 93 8.46 9.42 2.10
C LEU A 93 7.13 9.82 2.75
N SER A 94 6.72 9.14 3.83
CA SER A 94 5.53 9.48 4.62
C SER A 94 5.56 10.92 5.10
N ARG A 95 6.68 11.39 5.63
CA ARG A 95 6.81 12.80 6.04
C ARG A 95 6.61 13.75 4.87
N LYS A 96 7.22 13.45 3.72
CA LYS A 96 7.14 14.28 2.51
C LYS A 96 5.73 14.32 1.93
N GLN A 97 5.01 13.20 1.92
CA GLN A 97 3.72 13.06 1.24
C GLN A 97 2.51 13.06 2.20
N SER A 98 2.71 13.24 3.51
CA SER A 98 1.63 13.25 4.50
C SER A 98 0.57 14.32 4.22
N ARG A 99 0.97 15.51 3.76
CA ARG A 99 0.06 16.59 3.35
C ARG A 99 -0.78 16.25 2.13
N GLU A 100 -0.35 15.27 1.36
CA GLU A 100 -1.01 14.78 0.16
C GLU A 100 -1.86 13.52 0.46
N GLY A 101 -2.00 13.15 1.73
CA GLY A 101 -2.78 11.99 2.15
C GLY A 101 -2.12 10.67 1.83
N VAL A 102 -0.78 10.57 1.79
CA VAL A 102 -0.08 9.31 1.56
C VAL A 102 0.81 8.95 2.74
N VAL A 103 0.70 7.70 3.19
CA VAL A 103 1.53 7.12 4.25
C VAL A 103 2.19 5.85 3.73
N TYR A 104 3.51 5.76 3.87
CA TYR A 104 4.31 4.57 3.59
C TYR A 104 4.69 3.86 4.88
N LEU A 105 4.45 2.55 4.92
CA LEU A 105 4.70 1.66 6.04
C LEU A 105 5.46 0.42 5.58
N VAL A 106 6.04 -0.28 6.55
CA VAL A 106 6.66 -1.58 6.35
C VAL A 106 6.08 -2.54 7.38
N ALA A 107 5.54 -3.65 6.90
CA ALA A 107 5.11 -4.77 7.72
C ALA A 107 6.11 -5.92 7.55
N ASN A 108 6.52 -6.56 8.63
CA ASN A 108 7.44 -7.71 8.59
C ASN A 108 6.76 -9.06 8.87
N CYS A 109 5.44 -9.05 9.03
CA CYS A 109 4.61 -10.23 9.20
C CYS A 109 3.12 -9.89 9.06
N ASP A 110 2.31 -10.93 8.87
CA ASP A 110 0.85 -10.84 8.76
C ASP A 110 0.20 -10.14 9.96
N GLN A 111 0.76 -10.32 11.17
CA GLN A 111 0.25 -9.66 12.37
C GLN A 111 0.41 -8.13 12.29
N GLN A 112 1.53 -7.64 11.76
CA GLN A 112 1.74 -6.20 11.58
C GLN A 112 0.87 -5.65 10.46
N LEU A 113 0.77 -6.37 9.33
CA LEU A 113 -0.12 -5.99 8.23
C LEU A 113 -1.57 -5.93 8.73
N GLY A 114 -2.03 -6.95 9.45
CA GLY A 114 -3.38 -6.98 10.03
C GLY A 114 -3.65 -5.85 11.01
N ARG A 115 -2.64 -5.42 11.79
CA ARG A 115 -2.75 -4.22 12.63
C ARG A 115 -2.94 -2.96 11.78
N PHE A 116 -2.15 -2.78 10.72
CA PHE A 116 -2.30 -1.63 9.83
C PHE A 116 -3.67 -1.63 9.12
N VAL A 117 -4.12 -2.79 8.64
CA VAL A 117 -5.47 -2.94 8.07
C VAL A 117 -6.52 -2.45 9.07
N LYS A 118 -6.45 -2.89 10.32
CA LYS A 118 -7.38 -2.46 11.37
C LYS A 118 -7.28 -0.96 11.68
N GLU A 119 -6.08 -0.41 11.70
CA GLU A 119 -5.83 0.99 12.04
C GLU A 119 -6.31 1.96 10.96
N TYR A 120 -6.14 1.60 9.69
CA TYR A 120 -6.36 2.52 8.57
C TYR A 120 -7.64 2.27 7.77
N LEU A 121 -8.19 1.06 7.77
CA LEU A 121 -9.28 0.70 6.86
C LEU A 121 -10.65 0.48 7.54
N CYS A 122 -10.75 0.55 8.88
CA CYS A 122 -11.89 0.02 9.65
C CYS A 122 -12.75 1.02 10.45
#